data_AF-A0A8R2D8R1-F1
#
_entry.id   AF-A0A8R2D8R1-F1
#
_cell.length_a   1.000
_cell.length_b   1.000
_cell.length_c   1.000
_cell.angle_alpha   90.00
_cell.angle_beta   90.00
_cell.angle_gamma   90.00
#
_symmetry.space_group_name_H-M   'P 1'
#
loop_
_entity.id
_entity.type
_entity.pdbx_description
1 polymer ?
#
loop_
_entity_poly.entity_id
_entity_poly.type
_entity_poly.pdbx_seq_one_letter_code
_entity_poly.pdbx_strand_id
1 'polypeptide(L)'
;MALPLLAGFKPAAIIYDCMDELSAFEKAPLQLRQRESALLKCADLVFTGGSSLYEAKKNRHDAVYCFPSSVDAAHFEQARDRSNGHPLQQTLPSQRLGYYGVIDERLDLVLIASLADAHPDWQIIMVGPVVKIDPQTLPQRENIYWFGQQPYAALPHFLADWDVCLMPFALNEATRYISPTKVLEYMAAGLPIVSSGNP
;
A
#
# COMPACT_ATOMS: atom_id res chain seq x y z
N MET A 1 -0.24 -7.37 -17.94
CA MET A 1 0.30 -6.37 -18.90
C MET A 1 -0.28 -6.59 -20.29
N ALA A 2 -0.99 -5.59 -20.82
CA ALA A 2 -1.77 -5.66 -22.06
C ALA A 2 -1.00 -5.20 -23.32
N LEU A 3 0.33 -5.38 -23.33
CA LEU A 3 1.20 -5.01 -24.46
C LEU A 3 0.68 -5.44 -25.85
N PRO A 4 0.08 -6.63 -26.05
CA PRO A 4 -0.43 -7.02 -27.36
C PRO A 4 -1.49 -6.08 -27.94
N LEU A 5 -2.22 -5.34 -27.11
CA LEU A 5 -3.22 -4.37 -27.58
C LEU A 5 -2.57 -3.20 -28.33
N LEU A 6 -1.31 -2.87 -28.03
CA LEU A 6 -0.57 -1.77 -28.65
C LEU A 6 -0.40 -1.96 -30.17
N ALA A 7 -0.36 -3.20 -30.66
CA ALA A 7 -0.11 -3.52 -32.07
C ALA A 7 -1.16 -2.93 -33.03
N GLY A 8 -2.37 -2.62 -32.55
CA GLY A 8 -3.44 -1.99 -33.34
C GLY A 8 -3.39 -0.47 -33.41
N PHE A 9 -2.47 0.18 -32.69
CA PHE A 9 -2.41 1.64 -32.58
C PHE A 9 -1.18 2.22 -33.29
N LYS A 10 -1.29 3.49 -33.68
CA LYS A 10 -0.17 4.33 -34.14
C LYS A 10 -0.02 5.53 -33.20
N PRO A 11 0.42 5.31 -31.95
CA PRO A 11 0.52 6.38 -30.99
C PRO A 11 1.63 7.37 -31.38
N ALA A 12 1.46 8.64 -31.00
CA ALA A 12 2.52 9.64 -31.12
C ALA A 12 3.63 9.44 -30.07
N ALA A 13 3.30 8.79 -28.94
CA ALA A 13 4.24 8.39 -27.90
C ALA A 13 3.69 7.21 -27.09
N ILE A 14 4.58 6.38 -26.55
CA ILE A 14 4.29 5.25 -25.67
C ILE A 14 4.92 5.57 -24.30
N ILE A 15 4.07 5.81 -23.32
CA ILE A 15 4.50 6.06 -21.93
C ILE A 15 4.22 4.82 -21.11
N TYR A 16 5.25 4.28 -20.47
CA TYR A 16 5.11 3.18 -19.52
C TYR A 16 5.21 3.69 -18.08
N ASP A 17 4.10 3.62 -17.35
CA ASP A 17 4.05 3.89 -15.92
C ASP A 17 4.27 2.60 -15.11
N CYS A 18 5.50 2.42 -14.60
CA CYS A 18 5.95 1.25 -13.85
C CYS A 18 5.77 1.50 -12.34
N MET A 19 4.55 1.26 -11.85
CA MET A 19 4.20 1.51 -10.44
C MET A 19 4.55 0.35 -9.49
N ASP A 20 4.58 -0.88 -9.99
CA ASP A 20 4.86 -2.08 -9.22
C ASP A 20 5.74 -3.04 -10.01
N GLU A 21 6.55 -3.84 -9.31
CA GLU A 21 7.20 -5.02 -9.89
C GLU A 21 6.19 -6.16 -10.02
N LEU A 22 5.29 -6.05 -11.01
CA LEU A 22 4.18 -7.00 -11.22
C LEU A 22 4.65 -8.45 -11.38
N SER A 23 5.90 -8.67 -11.78
CA SER A 23 6.47 -10.02 -11.93
C SER A 23 6.89 -10.67 -10.61
N ALA A 24 6.89 -9.92 -9.50
CA ALA A 24 7.20 -10.40 -8.15
C ALA A 24 5.96 -10.76 -7.32
N PHE A 25 4.75 -10.59 -7.85
CA PHE A 25 3.51 -10.95 -7.16
C PHE A 25 3.30 -12.46 -7.14
N GLU A 26 2.62 -12.97 -6.12
CA GLU A 26 2.28 -14.40 -6.06
C GLU A 26 1.46 -14.80 -7.30
N LYS A 27 1.84 -15.92 -7.95
CA LYS A 27 1.19 -16.46 -9.17
C LYS A 27 1.26 -15.53 -10.39
N ALA A 28 2.18 -14.57 -10.42
CA ALA A 28 2.45 -13.75 -11.60
C ALA A 28 2.79 -14.63 -12.83
N PRO A 29 2.10 -14.45 -13.99
CA PRO A 29 2.42 -15.21 -15.19
C PRO A 29 3.87 -14.97 -15.66
N LEU A 30 4.58 -16.04 -16.01
CA LEU A 30 5.98 -15.96 -16.47
C LEU A 30 6.17 -15.02 -17.66
N GLN A 31 5.14 -14.88 -18.52
CA GLN A 31 5.21 -13.98 -19.67
C GLN A 31 5.25 -12.50 -19.27
N LEU A 32 4.94 -12.12 -18.02
CA LEU A 32 5.00 -10.73 -17.59
C LEU A 32 6.40 -10.14 -17.72
N ARG A 33 7.46 -10.89 -17.40
CA ARG A 33 8.84 -10.42 -17.54
C ARG A 33 9.23 -10.17 -19.00
N GLN A 34 8.78 -11.06 -19.89
CA GLN A 34 9.01 -10.91 -21.33
C GLN A 34 8.25 -9.71 -21.89
N ARG A 35 6.99 -9.53 -21.48
CA ARG A 35 6.16 -8.39 -21.88
C ARG A 35 6.72 -7.08 -21.35
N GLU A 36 7.17 -7.03 -20.11
CA GLU A 36 7.81 -5.83 -19.56
C GLU A 36 9.08 -5.50 -20.33
N SER A 37 9.92 -6.49 -20.62
CA SER A 37 11.14 -6.28 -21.40
C SER A 37 10.85 -5.78 -22.82
N ALA A 38 9.75 -6.22 -23.44
CA ALA A 38 9.32 -5.72 -24.73
C ALA A 38 8.73 -4.30 -24.65
N LEU A 39 7.93 -4.02 -23.61
CA LEU A 39 7.37 -2.69 -23.37
C LEU A 39 8.47 -1.65 -23.09
N LEU A 40 9.46 -1.98 -22.29
CA LEU A 40 10.63 -1.12 -22.05
C LEU A 40 11.40 -0.81 -23.32
N LYS A 41 11.43 -1.70 -24.32
CA LYS A 41 12.12 -1.46 -25.60
C LYS A 41 11.37 -0.53 -26.55
N CYS A 42 10.04 -0.48 -26.44
CA CYS A 42 9.20 0.30 -27.36
C CYS A 42 8.56 1.53 -26.70
N ALA A 43 8.74 1.73 -25.40
CA ALA A 43 8.34 2.95 -24.73
C ALA A 43 9.26 4.11 -25.13
N ASP A 44 8.70 5.31 -25.25
CA ASP A 44 9.48 6.54 -25.41
C ASP A 44 9.90 7.10 -24.04
N LEU A 45 9.07 6.88 -23.01
CA LEU A 45 9.29 7.32 -21.64
C LEU A 45 8.84 6.25 -20.64
N VAL A 46 9.60 6.10 -19.57
CA VAL A 46 9.27 5.21 -18.45
C VAL A 46 9.25 6.02 -17.16
N PHE A 47 8.13 5.98 -16.45
CA PHE A 47 8.01 6.48 -15.08
C PHE A 47 8.09 5.32 -14.09
N THR A 48 8.65 5.57 -12.91
CA THR A 48 8.70 4.59 -11.82
C THR A 48 8.13 5.16 -10.54
N GLY A 49 7.30 4.39 -9.84
CA GLY A 49 6.59 4.82 -8.63
C GLY A 49 7.44 5.01 -7.37
N GLY A 50 8.74 4.75 -7.43
CA GLY A 50 9.68 4.96 -6.32
C GLY A 50 11.14 4.75 -6.72
N SER A 51 12.06 5.13 -5.84
CA SER A 51 13.50 5.05 -6.05
C SER A 51 13.99 3.63 -6.29
N SER A 52 13.47 2.63 -5.57
CA SER A 52 13.89 1.23 -5.73
C SER A 52 13.54 0.68 -7.13
N LEU A 53 12.37 1.05 -7.67
CA LEU A 53 12.01 0.71 -9.05
C LEU A 53 12.84 1.49 -10.06
N TYR A 54 13.07 2.79 -9.82
CA TYR A 54 13.96 3.59 -10.65
C TYR A 54 15.34 2.94 -10.78
N GLU A 55 15.96 2.58 -9.66
CA GLU A 55 17.26 1.92 -9.62
C GLU A 55 17.27 0.58 -10.37
N ALA A 56 16.18 -0.19 -10.30
CA ALA A 56 16.03 -1.45 -11.01
C ALA A 56 15.84 -1.30 -12.53
N LYS A 57 15.32 -0.15 -13.00
CA LYS A 57 14.98 0.08 -14.42
C LYS A 57 15.89 1.05 -15.14
N LYS A 58 16.65 1.91 -14.45
CA LYS A 58 17.47 2.99 -15.06
C LYS A 58 18.51 2.52 -16.08
N ASN A 59 18.97 1.27 -15.97
CA ASN A 59 19.92 0.67 -16.91
C ASN A 59 19.24 -0.19 -18.00
N ARG A 60 17.91 -0.22 -18.04
CA ARG A 60 17.11 -1.02 -18.99
C ARG A 60 16.43 -0.18 -20.07
N HIS A 61 16.44 1.15 -19.94
CA HIS A 61 15.89 2.11 -20.89
C HIS A 61 16.58 3.47 -20.72
N ASP A 62 16.75 4.24 -21.79
CA ASP A 62 17.52 5.51 -21.76
C ASP A 62 16.74 6.69 -21.13
N ALA A 63 15.41 6.61 -21.14
CA ALA A 63 14.53 7.66 -20.62
C ALA A 63 13.64 7.13 -19.49
N VAL A 64 14.25 6.92 -18.32
CA VAL A 64 13.59 6.47 -17.08
C VAL A 64 13.60 7.62 -16.08
N TYR A 65 12.44 7.90 -15.47
CA TYR A 65 12.26 8.99 -14.52
C TYR A 65 11.59 8.48 -13.25
N CYS A 66 12.19 8.79 -12.10
CA CYS A 66 11.57 8.54 -10.80
C CYS A 66 10.47 9.57 -10.57
N PHE A 67 9.22 9.13 -10.64
CA PHE A 67 8.04 9.96 -10.43
C PHE A 67 7.16 9.30 -9.36
N PRO A 68 7.53 9.45 -8.07
CA PRO A 68 6.84 8.76 -6.99
C PRO A 68 5.42 9.30 -6.81
N SER A 69 4.56 8.44 -6.26
CA SER A 69 3.20 8.83 -5.89
C SER A 69 3.18 10.04 -4.96
N SER A 70 2.15 10.86 -5.09
CA SER A 70 1.84 11.95 -4.17
C SER A 70 0.60 11.62 -3.33
N VAL A 71 0.16 12.58 -2.51
CA VAL A 71 -1.01 12.44 -1.64
C VAL A 71 -1.95 13.62 -1.83
N ASP A 72 -3.25 13.37 -1.73
CA ASP A 72 -4.26 14.41 -1.50
C ASP A 72 -4.14 14.92 -0.06
N ALA A 73 -3.22 15.87 0.15
CA ALA A 73 -2.94 16.39 1.49
C ALA A 73 -4.19 17.01 2.13
N ALA A 74 -4.98 17.78 1.39
CA ALA A 74 -6.19 18.42 1.91
C ALA A 74 -7.22 17.40 2.38
N HIS A 75 -7.31 16.24 1.70
CA HIS A 75 -8.15 15.13 2.15
C HIS A 75 -7.70 14.58 3.50
N PHE A 76 -6.42 14.24 3.65
CA PHE A 76 -5.92 13.59 4.87
C PHE A 76 -5.62 14.54 6.04
N GLU A 77 -5.41 15.84 5.79
CA GLU A 77 -5.27 16.85 6.84
C GLU A 77 -6.52 16.99 7.72
N GLN A 78 -7.69 16.57 7.24
CA GLN A 78 -8.93 16.51 8.03
C GLN A 78 -8.77 15.64 9.30
N ALA A 79 -7.88 14.65 9.29
CA ALA A 79 -7.59 13.81 10.44
C ALA A 79 -6.91 14.55 11.61
N ARG A 80 -6.40 15.77 11.37
CA ARG A 80 -5.84 16.63 12.41
C ARG A 80 -6.92 17.17 13.35
N ASP A 81 -8.17 17.26 12.89
CA ASP A 81 -9.31 17.47 13.78
C ASP A 81 -9.67 16.14 14.46
N ARG A 82 -9.17 15.96 15.67
CA ARG A 82 -9.39 14.76 16.50
C ARG A 82 -10.83 14.60 16.98
N SER A 83 -11.70 15.59 16.78
CA SER A 83 -13.14 15.47 17.05
C SER A 83 -13.90 14.78 15.90
N ASN A 84 -13.27 14.63 14.73
CA ASN A 84 -13.85 14.05 13.53
C ASN A 84 -13.64 12.52 13.44
N GLY A 85 -13.76 11.82 14.57
CA GLY A 85 -13.57 10.37 14.66
C GLY A 85 -14.64 9.59 13.89
N HIS A 86 -14.25 8.42 13.38
CA HIS A 86 -15.15 7.56 12.61
C HIS A 86 -16.14 6.82 13.55
N PRO A 87 -17.46 6.80 13.24
CA PRO A 87 -18.47 6.16 14.09
C PRO A 87 -18.20 4.70 14.47
N LEU A 88 -17.59 3.93 13.57
CA LEU A 88 -17.30 2.51 13.78
C LEU A 88 -16.30 2.22 14.92
N GLN A 89 -15.52 3.21 15.35
CA GLN A 89 -14.52 3.05 16.41
C GLN A 89 -14.77 3.96 17.61
N GLN A 90 -15.90 4.66 17.67
CA GLN A 90 -16.26 5.57 18.77
C GLN A 90 -16.28 4.88 20.13
N THR A 91 -16.75 3.63 20.20
CA THR A 91 -16.87 2.87 21.45
C THR A 91 -15.62 2.08 21.82
N LEU A 92 -14.60 2.07 20.96
CA LEU A 92 -13.37 1.32 21.24
C LEU A 92 -12.54 2.02 22.32
N PRO A 93 -11.75 1.28 23.11
CA PRO A 93 -10.79 1.90 24.03
C PRO A 93 -9.78 2.81 23.31
N SER A 94 -9.06 3.63 24.09
CA SER A 94 -7.90 4.39 23.63
C SER A 94 -6.71 3.48 23.28
N GLN A 95 -5.59 4.04 22.82
CA GLN A 95 -4.40 3.29 22.36
C GLN A 95 -4.70 2.55 21.06
N ARG A 96 -5.12 3.30 20.04
CA ARG A 96 -5.55 2.78 18.74
C ARG A 96 -4.40 2.83 17.74
N LEU A 97 -3.93 1.67 17.31
CA LEU A 97 -2.88 1.51 16.32
C LEU A 97 -3.53 1.04 15.03
N GLY A 98 -3.43 1.81 13.95
CA GLY A 98 -4.25 1.58 12.77
C GLY A 98 -3.49 1.37 11.48
N TYR A 99 -4.01 0.48 10.63
CA TYR A 99 -3.64 0.33 9.23
C TYR A 99 -4.91 0.43 8.39
N TYR A 100 -4.80 1.10 7.24
CA TYR A 100 -5.79 0.93 6.18
C TYR A 100 -5.12 0.54 4.87
N GLY A 101 -5.85 -0.16 4.02
CA GLY A 101 -5.39 -0.64 2.73
C GLY A 101 -5.84 -2.06 2.46
N VAL A 102 -5.51 -2.57 1.28
CA VAL A 102 -5.74 -3.98 0.97
C VAL A 102 -5.03 -4.85 2.01
N ILE A 103 -5.76 -5.83 2.55
CA ILE A 103 -5.26 -6.87 3.44
C ILE A 103 -4.91 -8.08 2.56
N ASP A 104 -3.63 -8.26 2.26
CA ASP A 104 -3.13 -9.32 1.39
C ASP A 104 -1.76 -9.83 1.88
N GLU A 105 -1.10 -10.66 1.05
CA GLU A 105 0.22 -11.27 1.28
C GLU A 105 1.35 -10.28 1.61
N ARG A 106 1.15 -8.96 1.41
CA ARG A 106 2.13 -7.94 1.77
C ARG A 106 2.10 -7.60 3.26
N LEU A 107 1.02 -7.91 3.98
CA LEU A 107 0.95 -7.70 5.43
C LEU A 107 1.49 -8.89 6.20
N ASP A 108 2.23 -8.59 7.26
CA ASP A 108 2.69 -9.58 8.22
C ASP A 108 1.60 -9.85 9.27
N LEU A 109 0.71 -10.80 8.95
CA LEU A 109 -0.37 -11.20 9.84
C LEU A 109 0.14 -11.85 11.14
N VAL A 110 1.33 -12.45 11.12
CA VAL A 110 1.97 -13.04 12.31
C VAL A 110 2.46 -11.93 13.24
N LEU A 111 3.05 -10.87 12.69
CA LEU A 111 3.43 -9.67 13.44
C LEU A 111 2.20 -9.00 14.07
N ILE A 112 1.12 -8.85 13.31
CA ILE A 112 -0.14 -8.29 13.84
C ILE A 112 -0.67 -9.13 15.00
N ALA A 113 -0.69 -10.46 14.86
CA ALA A 113 -1.10 -11.36 15.93
C ALA A 113 -0.20 -11.23 17.17
N SER A 114 1.12 -11.16 16.96
CA SER A 114 2.10 -11.04 18.05
C SER A 114 1.98 -9.71 18.79
N LEU A 115 1.69 -8.62 18.07
CA LEU A 115 1.43 -7.30 18.64
C LEU A 115 0.19 -7.33 19.54
N ALA A 116 -0.88 -7.97 19.06
CA ALA A 116 -2.13 -8.14 19.81
C ALA A 116 -1.93 -8.93 21.10
N ASP A 117 -1.18 -10.04 21.01
CA ASP A 117 -0.91 -10.95 22.12
C ASP A 117 0.02 -10.31 23.17
N ALA A 118 0.98 -9.47 22.75
CA ALA A 118 1.93 -8.79 23.63
C ALA A 118 1.33 -7.59 24.38
N HIS A 119 0.33 -6.91 23.78
CA HIS A 119 -0.31 -5.72 24.35
C HIS A 119 -1.84 -5.82 24.26
N PRO A 120 -2.50 -6.58 25.15
CA PRO A 120 -3.95 -6.77 25.14
C PRO A 120 -4.76 -5.48 25.37
N ASP A 121 -4.13 -4.44 25.93
CA ASP A 121 -4.70 -3.11 26.14
C ASP A 121 -4.71 -2.23 24.88
N TRP A 122 -3.91 -2.56 23.87
CA TRP A 122 -3.86 -1.82 22.61
C TRP A 122 -4.93 -2.29 21.64
N GLN A 123 -5.53 -1.36 20.89
CA GLN A 123 -6.56 -1.64 19.91
C GLN A 123 -5.97 -1.60 18.50
N ILE A 124 -5.88 -2.74 17.83
CA ILE A 124 -5.31 -2.85 16.48
C ILE A 124 -6.44 -2.73 15.46
N ILE A 125 -6.43 -1.63 14.72
CA ILE A 125 -7.49 -1.25 13.80
C ILE A 125 -7.09 -1.55 12.36
N MET A 126 -7.81 -2.44 11.69
CA MET A 126 -7.52 -2.89 10.33
C MET A 126 -8.67 -2.54 9.39
N VAL A 127 -8.43 -1.62 8.45
CA VAL A 127 -9.45 -1.09 7.53
C VAL A 127 -9.11 -1.40 6.09
N GLY A 128 -9.83 -2.33 5.47
CA GLY A 128 -9.76 -2.55 4.03
C GLY A 128 -10.25 -3.93 3.60
N PRO A 129 -10.33 -4.17 2.28
CA PRO A 129 -10.75 -5.45 1.75
C PRO A 129 -9.67 -6.52 1.95
N VAL A 130 -10.10 -7.74 2.25
CA VAL A 130 -9.25 -8.94 2.24
C VAL A 130 -9.20 -9.48 0.82
N VAL A 131 -7.99 -9.57 0.26
CA VAL A 131 -7.79 -9.93 -1.16
C VAL A 131 -6.60 -10.89 -1.25
N LYS A 132 -6.66 -11.86 -2.18
CA LYS A 132 -5.65 -12.91 -2.45
C LYS A 132 -5.34 -13.90 -1.32
N ILE A 133 -5.69 -13.59 -0.07
CA ILE A 133 -5.56 -14.48 1.07
C ILE A 133 -6.92 -15.04 1.50
N ASP A 134 -6.92 -16.14 2.26
CA ASP A 134 -8.13 -16.71 2.85
C ASP A 134 -8.53 -15.89 4.10
N PRO A 135 -9.73 -15.27 4.16
CA PRO A 135 -10.19 -14.53 5.32
C PRO A 135 -10.20 -15.34 6.63
N GLN A 136 -10.29 -16.67 6.57
CA GLN A 136 -10.23 -17.53 7.77
C GLN A 136 -8.84 -17.55 8.42
N THR A 137 -7.80 -17.11 7.70
CA THR A 137 -6.42 -17.05 8.21
C THR A 137 -6.11 -15.77 8.99
N LEU A 138 -7.04 -14.81 9.01
CA LEU A 138 -6.85 -13.57 9.76
C LEU A 138 -6.77 -13.84 11.27
N PRO A 139 -5.81 -13.23 11.98
CA PRO A 139 -5.72 -13.41 13.42
C PRO A 139 -6.97 -12.84 14.11
N GLN A 140 -7.56 -13.70 14.94
CA GLN A 140 -8.71 -13.36 15.78
C GLN A 140 -8.22 -13.17 17.21
N ARG A 141 -8.24 -11.94 17.71
CA ARG A 141 -8.02 -11.55 19.11
C ARG A 141 -9.04 -10.49 19.47
N GLU A 142 -9.36 -10.36 20.75
CA GLU A 142 -10.38 -9.42 21.25
C GLU A 142 -10.05 -7.95 20.95
N ASN A 143 -8.76 -7.65 20.77
CA ASN A 143 -8.23 -6.32 20.52
C ASN A 143 -7.80 -6.08 19.05
N ILE A 144 -8.17 -6.96 18.12
CA ILE A 144 -8.01 -6.73 16.67
C ILE A 144 -9.38 -6.49 16.04
N TYR A 145 -9.52 -5.38 15.32
CA TYR A 145 -10.77 -4.97 14.68
C TYR A 145 -10.62 -4.91 13.17
N TRP A 146 -11.38 -5.75 12.46
CA TRP A 146 -11.41 -5.80 11.00
C TRP A 146 -12.65 -5.08 10.46
N PHE A 147 -12.49 -3.84 9.97
CA PHE A 147 -13.61 -3.01 9.50
C PHE A 147 -13.97 -3.19 8.02
N GLY A 148 -13.26 -4.07 7.31
CA GLY A 148 -13.51 -4.32 5.89
C GLY A 148 -13.26 -3.09 5.02
N GLN A 149 -13.73 -3.14 3.77
CA GLN A 149 -13.57 -2.03 2.83
C GLN A 149 -14.41 -0.81 3.27
N GLN A 150 -13.76 0.35 3.34
CA GLN A 150 -14.40 1.63 3.63
C GLN A 150 -14.24 2.60 2.45
N PRO A 151 -15.16 3.56 2.27
CA PRO A 151 -15.00 4.60 1.26
C PRO A 151 -13.74 5.42 1.51
N TYR A 152 -13.06 5.85 0.43
CA TYR A 152 -11.86 6.69 0.52
C TYR A 152 -12.11 7.96 1.35
N ALA A 153 -13.31 8.54 1.21
CA ALA A 153 -13.74 9.72 1.95
C ALA A 153 -13.75 9.53 3.48
N ALA A 154 -13.89 8.30 3.97
CA ALA A 154 -13.98 8.00 5.39
C ALA A 154 -12.60 7.79 6.06
N LEU A 155 -11.53 7.58 5.28
CA LEU A 155 -10.21 7.24 5.81
C LEU A 155 -9.61 8.33 6.74
N PRO A 156 -9.77 9.64 6.49
CA PRO A 156 -9.31 10.66 7.43
C PRO A 156 -10.01 10.59 8.79
N HIS A 157 -11.29 10.21 8.82
CA HIS A 157 -12.03 10.04 10.07
C HIS A 157 -11.54 8.81 10.84
N PHE A 158 -11.05 7.79 10.12
CA PHE A 158 -10.39 6.67 10.77
C PHE A 158 -9.10 7.12 11.46
N LEU A 159 -8.26 7.86 10.73
CA LEU A 159 -7.01 8.41 11.24
C LEU A 159 -7.23 9.37 12.43
N ALA A 160 -8.30 10.15 12.43
CA ALA A 160 -8.66 11.10 13.49
C ALA A 160 -8.81 10.47 14.89
N ASP A 161 -8.92 9.14 14.96
CA ASP A 161 -9.02 8.38 16.21
C ASP A 161 -7.73 7.62 16.55
N TRP A 162 -6.76 7.51 15.64
CA TRP A 162 -5.57 6.66 15.83
C TRP A 162 -4.44 7.39 16.53
N ASP A 163 -3.77 6.71 17.45
CA ASP A 163 -2.58 7.21 18.14
C ASP A 163 -1.31 6.94 17.32
N VAL A 164 -1.26 5.82 16.59
CA VAL A 164 -0.12 5.42 15.75
C VAL A 164 -0.62 4.77 14.46
N CYS A 165 0.01 5.12 13.34
CA CYS A 165 -0.23 4.46 12.06
C CYS A 165 0.78 3.31 11.86
N LEU A 166 0.27 2.13 11.53
CA LEU A 166 1.05 0.93 11.30
C LEU A 166 1.34 0.73 9.81
N MET A 167 2.54 0.27 9.51
CA MET A 167 2.97 -0.25 8.22
C MET A 167 3.58 -1.65 8.43
N PRO A 168 2.78 -2.66 8.80
CA PRO A 168 3.27 -3.97 9.22
C PRO A 168 3.48 -4.85 7.98
N PHE A 169 4.38 -4.44 7.09
CA PHE A 169 4.66 -5.18 5.87
C PHE A 169 5.52 -6.41 6.15
N ALA A 170 5.14 -7.53 5.53
CA ALA A 170 5.96 -8.73 5.50
C ALA A 170 7.23 -8.47 4.67
N LEU A 171 8.35 -9.06 5.08
CA LEU A 171 9.61 -8.96 4.35
C LEU A 171 9.65 -10.05 3.26
N ASN A 172 9.10 -9.78 2.08
CA ASN A 172 9.01 -10.74 0.98
C ASN A 172 9.22 -10.09 -0.41
N GLU A 173 9.15 -10.89 -1.48
CA GLU A 173 9.39 -10.38 -2.84
C GLU A 173 8.39 -9.30 -3.26
N ALA A 174 7.14 -9.38 -2.80
CA ALA A 174 6.08 -8.43 -3.14
C ALA A 174 6.25 -7.06 -2.47
N THR A 175 6.98 -6.99 -1.36
CA THR A 175 7.26 -5.73 -0.63
C THR A 175 8.63 -5.14 -0.92
N ARG A 176 9.52 -5.87 -1.60
CA ARG A 176 10.89 -5.44 -1.92
C ARG A 176 11.00 -4.10 -2.67
N TYR A 177 10.01 -3.78 -3.50
CA TYR A 177 9.99 -2.54 -4.30
C TYR A 177 8.80 -1.64 -3.95
N ILE A 178 8.18 -1.85 -2.80
CA ILE A 178 6.96 -1.12 -2.44
C ILE A 178 7.27 0.35 -2.17
N SER A 179 6.49 1.24 -2.79
CA SER A 179 6.47 2.67 -2.51
C SER A 179 5.09 3.02 -1.95
N PRO A 180 4.87 2.85 -0.64
CA PRO A 180 3.54 2.89 -0.08
C PRO A 180 3.01 4.32 0.07
N THR A 181 1.95 4.66 -0.68
CA THR A 181 1.28 5.97 -0.58
C THR A 181 0.83 6.31 0.85
N LYS A 182 0.48 5.28 1.63
CA LYS A 182 0.02 5.37 3.01
C LYS A 182 0.96 6.16 3.91
N VAL A 183 2.28 6.09 3.70
CA VAL A 183 3.23 6.89 4.48
C VAL A 183 2.95 8.38 4.30
N LEU A 184 2.75 8.83 3.06
CA LEU A 184 2.46 10.23 2.76
C LEU A 184 1.09 10.66 3.31
N GLU A 185 0.11 9.75 3.28
CA GLU A 185 -1.22 9.97 3.84
C GLU A 185 -1.19 10.13 5.37
N TYR A 186 -0.43 9.28 6.06
CA TYR A 186 -0.21 9.39 7.51
C TYR A 186 0.59 10.63 7.90
N MET A 187 1.59 11.01 7.08
CA MET A 187 2.33 12.26 7.26
C MET A 187 1.44 13.49 7.08
N ALA A 188 0.54 13.49 6.08
CA ALA A 188 -0.43 14.58 5.89
C ALA A 188 -1.38 14.69 7.09
N ALA A 189 -1.83 13.56 7.65
CA ALA A 189 -2.60 13.49 8.88
C ALA A 189 -1.83 13.92 10.14
N GLY A 190 -0.50 14.02 10.09
CA GLY A 190 0.34 14.43 11.21
C GLY A 190 0.49 13.36 12.30
N LEU A 191 0.36 12.08 11.94
CA LEU A 191 0.42 10.98 12.89
C LEU A 191 1.79 10.27 12.88
N PRO A 192 2.24 9.75 14.04
CA PRO A 192 3.44 8.94 14.09
C PRO A 192 3.24 7.63 13.32
N ILE A 193 4.28 7.20 12.61
CA ILE A 193 4.26 6.01 11.75
C ILE A 193 5.26 5.00 12.26
N VAL A 194 4.82 3.76 12.44
CA VAL A 194 5.68 2.62 12.75
C VAL A 194 5.63 1.64 11.59
N SER A 195 6.78 1.34 11.01
CA SER A 195 6.93 0.42 9.88
C SER A 195 7.84 -0.74 10.26
N SER A 196 7.60 -1.91 9.68
CA SER A 196 8.65 -2.92 9.57
C SER A 196 9.80 -2.36 8.73
N GLY A 197 11.03 -2.81 9.01
CA GLY A 197 12.24 -2.35 8.34
C GLY A 197 12.38 -2.88 6.90
N ASN A 198 11.44 -2.51 6.04
CA ASN A 198 11.61 -2.68 4.60
C ASN A 198 12.77 -1.77 4.14
N PRO A 199 13.78 -2.31 3.44
CA PRO A 199 14.88 -1.52 2.88
C PRO A 199 14.44 -0.60 1.76
#